data_AF-A0A433VGB5-F1
#
_entry.id   AF-A0A433VGB5-F1
#
_cell.length_a   1.000
_cell.length_b   1.000
_cell.length_c   1.000
_cell.angle_alpha   90.00
_cell.angle_beta   90.00
_cell.angle_gamma   90.00
#
_symmetry.space_group_name_H-M   'P 1'
#
loop_
_entity.id
_entity.type
_entity.pdbx_description
1 polymer ?
#
loop_
_entity_poly.entity_id
_entity_poly.type
_entity_poly.pdbx_seq_one_letter_code
_entity_poly.pdbx_strand_id
1 'polypeptide(L)'
;MNTPQPGAQFLTLEDSGKVDAALLSSPEKFLARITLSSHKLLIHIAKENGIPVEELTTQQIIAWFEKDGKIRREQGIEAAYLQW
;
A
#
# COMPACT_ATOMS: atom_id res chain seq x y z
N MET A 1 18.19 13.97 14.28
CA MET A 1 17.36 12.86 14.78
C MET A 1 16.65 12.28 13.56
N ASN A 2 17.04 11.08 13.11
CA ASN A 2 16.32 10.40 12.03
C ASN A 2 15.09 9.74 12.66
N THR A 3 13.93 10.36 12.48
CA THR A 3 12.65 9.70 12.76
C THR A 3 12.56 8.49 11.82
N PRO A 4 12.35 7.27 12.33
CA PRO A 4 12.01 6.15 11.47
C PRO A 4 10.76 6.55 10.68
N GLN A 5 10.83 6.53 9.35
CA GLN A 5 9.61 6.69 8.56
C GLN A 5 8.73 5.50 8.91
N PRO A 6 7.50 5.71 9.41
CA PRO A 6 6.58 4.60 9.63
C PRO A 6 6.44 3.88 8.30
N GLY A 7 6.74 2.58 8.27
CA GLY A 7 6.46 1.73 7.12
C GLY A 7 5.08 2.04 6.57
N ALA A 8 4.98 2.09 5.24
CA ALA A 8 3.91 2.76 4.52
C ALA A 8 2.54 2.54 5.20
N GLN A 9 2.16 3.49 6.06
CA GLN A 9 0.87 3.45 6.73
C GLN A 9 -0.13 3.95 5.71
N PHE A 10 -0.61 3.02 4.87
CA PHE A 10 -1.45 3.37 3.74
C PHE A 10 -2.77 3.97 4.20
N LEU A 11 -3.37 3.44 5.26
CA LEU A 11 -4.60 3.99 5.80
C LEU A 11 -4.28 5.03 6.90
N THR A 12 -4.66 6.28 6.65
CA THR A 12 -4.50 7.37 7.63
C THR A 12 -5.55 7.25 8.73
N LEU A 13 -5.33 7.90 9.87
CA LEU A 13 -6.34 8.01 10.93
C LEU A 13 -7.62 8.68 10.42
N GLU A 14 -7.48 9.69 9.55
CA GLU A 14 -8.61 10.38 8.93
C GLU A 14 -9.43 9.43 8.05
N ASP A 15 -8.77 8.67 7.16
CA ASP A 15 -9.44 7.69 6.31
C ASP A 15 -10.09 6.58 7.13
N SER A 16 -9.44 6.14 8.21
CA SER A 16 -10.00 5.17 9.15
C SER A 16 -11.28 5.69 9.80
N GLY A 17 -11.28 6.95 10.24
CA GLY A 17 -12.46 7.61 10.81
C GLY A 17 -13.62 7.70 9.80
N LYS A 18 -13.33 7.97 8.52
CA LYS A 18 -14.35 7.96 7.45
C LYS A 18 -14.97 6.57 7.26
N VAL A 19 -14.14 5.52 7.30
CA VAL A 19 -14.64 4.13 7.22
C VAL A 19 -15.48 3.78 8.44
N ASP A 20 -15.10 4.23 9.63
CA ASP A 20 -15.85 3.94 10.87
C ASP A 20 -17.19 4.66 10.94
N ALA A 21 -17.25 5.90 10.45
CA ALA A 21 -18.48 6.68 10.37
C ALA A 21 -19.46 6.18 9.29
N ALA A 22 -18.98 5.40 8.32
CA ALA A 22 -19.83 4.86 7.27
C ALA A 22 -20.82 3.82 7.81
N LEU A 23 -22.03 3.80 7.24
CA LEU A 23 -23.09 2.83 7.54
C LEU A 23 -22.81 1.48 6.85
N LEU A 24 -21.65 0.91 7.16
CA LEU A 24 -21.16 -0.37 6.65
C LEU A 24 -21.14 -1.40 7.78
N SER A 25 -21.41 -2.65 7.43
CA SER A 25 -21.16 -3.80 8.31
C SER A 25 -19.66 -3.99 8.56
N SER A 26 -19.29 -4.77 9.58
CA SER A 26 -17.88 -5.04 9.91
C SER A 26 -17.08 -5.64 8.73
N PRO A 27 -17.60 -6.62 7.97
CA PRO A 27 -16.89 -7.14 6.78
C PRO A 27 -16.67 -6.08 5.70
N GLU A 28 -17.66 -5.23 5.45
CA GLU A 28 -17.54 -4.14 4.47
C GLU A 28 -16.54 -3.08 4.91
N LYS A 29 -16.52 -2.73 6.20
CA LYS A 29 -15.50 -1.82 6.77
C LYS A 29 -14.10 -2.41 6.64
N PHE A 30 -13.93 -3.72 6.85
CA PHE A 30 -12.65 -4.39 6.64
C PHE A 30 -12.24 -4.32 5.17
N LEU A 31 -13.14 -4.67 4.24
CA LEU A 31 -12.87 -4.62 2.81
C LEU A 31 -12.53 -3.20 2.35
N ALA A 32 -13.27 -2.18 2.81
CA ALA A 32 -13.00 -0.78 2.49
C ALA A 32 -11.57 -0.36 2.89
N ARG A 33 -11.09 -0.79 4.05
CA ARG A 33 -9.70 -0.52 4.48
C ARG A 33 -8.66 -1.18 3.60
N ILE A 34 -8.90 -2.41 3.15
CA ILE A 34 -8.05 -3.09 2.17
C ILE A 34 -8.05 -2.30 0.86
N THR A 35 -9.23 -2.00 0.31
CA THR A 35 -9.36 -1.30 -0.97
C THR A 35 -8.66 0.06 -0.97
N LEU A 36 -8.85 0.87 0.08
CA LEU A 36 -8.19 2.18 0.20
C LEU A 36 -6.66 2.05 0.30
N SER A 37 -6.18 1.06 1.06
CA SER A 37 -4.74 0.80 1.19
C SER A 37 -4.15 0.32 -0.14
N SER A 38 -4.82 -0.61 -0.82
CA SER A 38 -4.44 -1.09 -2.14
C SER A 38 -4.42 0.03 -3.18
N HIS A 39 -5.39 0.95 -3.17
CA HIS A 39 -5.43 2.07 -4.11
C HIS A 39 -4.20 2.97 -3.99
N LYS A 40 -3.77 3.29 -2.76
CA LYS A 40 -2.56 4.09 -2.52
C LYS A 40 -1.30 3.36 -2.97
N LEU A 41 -1.22 2.05 -2.72
CA LEU A 41 -0.13 1.23 -3.20
C LEU A 41 -0.10 1.18 -4.74
N LEU A 42 -1.23 1.00 -5.41
CA LEU A 42 -1.32 1.01 -6.88
C LEU A 42 -0.86 2.35 -7.46
N ILE A 43 -1.25 3.48 -6.87
CA ILE A 43 -0.75 4.80 -7.27
C ILE A 43 0.78 4.88 -7.13
N HIS A 44 1.35 4.34 -6.05
CA HIS A 44 2.80 4.31 -5.85
C HIS A 44 3.50 3.45 -6.92
N ILE A 45 3.01 2.25 -7.19
CA ILE A 45 3.54 1.36 -8.23
C ILE A 45 3.46 2.04 -9.61
N ALA A 46 2.34 2.69 -9.92
CA ALA A 46 2.14 3.41 -11.19
C ALA A 46 3.17 4.54 -11.36
N LYS A 47 3.41 5.30 -10.28
CA LYS A 47 4.43 6.36 -10.25
C LYS A 47 5.84 5.82 -10.48
N GLU A 48 6.21 4.68 -9.89
CA GLU A 48 7.50 4.04 -10.16
C GLU A 48 7.65 3.59 -11.63
N ASN A 49 6.55 3.18 -12.26
CA ASN A 49 6.54 2.76 -13.66
C ASN A 49 6.40 3.95 -14.63
N GLY A 50 6.14 5.17 -14.14
CA GLY A 50 5.97 6.35 -14.98
C GLY A 50 4.71 6.34 -15.86
N ILE A 51 3.67 5.60 -15.45
CA ILE A 51 2.41 5.44 -16.20
C ILE A 51 1.20 5.87 -15.35
N PRO A 52 0.04 6.16 -15.98
CA PRO A 52 -1.23 6.30 -15.28
C PRO A 52 -1.58 5.01 -14.50
N VAL A 53 -2.30 5.13 -13.38
CA VAL A 53 -2.67 3.98 -12.56
C VAL A 53 -3.61 3.02 -13.29
N GLU A 54 -4.38 3.55 -14.23
CA GLU A 54 -5.31 2.84 -15.11
C GLU A 54 -4.58 1.93 -16.13
N GLU A 55 -3.31 2.20 -16.41
CA GLU A 55 -2.48 1.43 -17.33
C GLU A 55 -1.65 0.35 -16.63
N LEU A 56 -1.69 0.28 -15.29
CA LEU A 56 -0.98 -0.76 -14.55
C LEU A 56 -1.48 -2.15 -14.93
N THR A 57 -0.54 -2.99 -15.37
CA THR A 57 -0.82 -4.38 -15.69
C THR A 57 -0.61 -5.28 -14.48
N THR A 58 -1.29 -6.43 -14.47
CA THR A 58 -1.06 -7.51 -13.49
C THR A 58 0.42 -7.88 -13.40
N GLN A 59 1.12 -7.95 -14.54
CA GLN A 59 2.53 -8.31 -14.57
C GLN A 59 3.42 -7.28 -13.87
N GLN A 60 3.15 -5.98 -14.05
CA GLN A 60 3.90 -4.92 -13.36
C GLN A 60 3.64 -4.92 -11.86
N ILE A 61 2.40 -5.19 -11.44
CA ILE A 61 2.07 -5.32 -10.02
C ILE A 61 2.84 -6.49 -9.42
N ILE A 62 2.79 -7.68 -10.03
CA ILE A 62 3.53 -8.86 -9.56
C ILE A 62 5.03 -8.57 -9.50
N ALA A 63 5.61 -8.02 -10.57
CA ALA A 63 7.04 -7.70 -10.63
C ALA A 63 7.47 -6.71 -9.54
N TRP A 64 6.63 -5.73 -9.22
CA TRP A 64 6.90 -4.80 -8.14
C TRP A 64 6.89 -5.51 -6.77
N PHE A 65 5.92 -6.40 -6.51
CA PHE A 65 5.91 -7.20 -5.27
C PHE A 65 7.11 -8.14 -5.16
N GLU A 66 7.56 -8.74 -6.26
CA GLU A 66 8.76 -9.57 -6.30
C GLU A 66 10.03 -8.76 -5.98
N LYS A 67 10.15 -7.56 -6.57
CA LYS A 67 11.23 -6.60 -6.32
C LYS A 67 11.26 -6.19 -4.85
N ASP A 68 10.14 -5.74 -4.30
CA ASP A 68 10.05 -5.30 -2.90
C ASP A 68 10.32 -6.47 -1.92
N GLY A 69 9.74 -7.64 -2.19
CA GLY A 69 10.00 -8.85 -1.41
C GLY A 69 11.45 -9.32 -1.47
N LYS A 70 12.15 -9.11 -2.60
CA LYS A 70 13.59 -9.36 -2.70
C LYS A 70 14.39 -8.40 -1.84
N ILE A 71 14.08 -7.09 -1.89
CA ILE A 71 14.71 -6.08 -1.04
C ILE A 71 14.52 -6.45 0.44
N ARG A 72 13.30 -6.82 0.85
CA ARG A 72 13.03 -7.26 2.23
C ARG A 72 13.90 -8.44 2.66
N ARG A 73 14.02 -9.47 1.81
CA ARG A 73 14.80 -10.68 2.11
C ARG A 73 16.31 -10.43 2.16
N GLU A 74 16.82 -9.57 1.29
CA GLU A 74 18.28 -9.36 1.13
C GLU A 74 18.82 -8.21 2.01
N GLN A 75 18.01 -7.18 2.26
CA GLN A 75 18.41 -5.93 2.89
C GLN A 75 17.66 -5.65 4.20
N GLY A 76 16.66 -6.48 4.55
CA GLY A 76 15.87 -6.38 5.77
C GLY A 76 14.55 -5.63 5.60
N ILE A 77 13.67 -5.78 6.59
CA ILE A 77 12.31 -5.24 6.60
C ILE A 77 12.25 -3.72 6.46
N GLU A 78 13.22 -3.02 7.04
CA GLU A 78 13.30 -1.56 7.01
C GLU A 78 13.67 -1.01 5.62
N ALA A 79 14.32 -1.82 4.78
CA ALA A 79 14.73 -1.42 3.44
C ALA A 79 13.61 -1.57 2.39
N ALA A 80 12.59 -2.38 2.68
CA ALA A 80 11.46 -2.59 1.80
C ALA A 80 10.42 -1.48 1.95
N TYR A 81 9.67 -1.23 0.90
CA TYR A 81 8.52 -0.33 0.93
C TYR A 81 7.40 -0.93 1.78
N LEU A 82 7.13 -2.23 1.62
CA LEU A 82 6.25 -2.99 2.51
C LEU A 82 7.06 -3.55 3.68
N GLN A 83 6.92 -2.90 4.83
CA GLN A 83 7.63 -3.25 6.07
C GLN A 83 6.88 -4.32 6.90
N TRP A 84 6.28 -5.32 6.25
CA TRP A 84 5.64 -6.48 6.88
C TRP A 84 5.89 -7.79 6.12
#